data_AF-A0A1C2AX83-F1
#
_entry.id   AF-A0A1C2AX83-F1
#
_cell.length_a   1.000
_cell.length_b   1.000
_cell.length_c   1.000
_cell.angle_alpha   90.00
_cell.angle_beta   90.00
_cell.angle_gamma   90.00
#
_symmetry.space_group_name_H-M   'P 1'
#
loop_
_entity.id
_entity.type
_entity.pdbx_description
1 polymer ?
#
loop_
_entity_poly.entity_id
_entity_poly.type
_entity_poly.pdbx_seq_one_letter_code
_entity_poly.pdbx_strand_id
1 'polypeptide(L)'
;IKDLYKNGLQRDQFIPFLNILKNNCSELELNIEEDYRATNNTNLSRFLSPIDNSSNFKFNKSFRKATKNKKQTTKILDVKGRKLVFDNFHEGVLKVSFDEICNRNLGSEDYIKIANESDFIFIENLPNFNESNSNQQQRFITFIDIIYEKKIPLMIKSEVELNSLESTYSMKKPFKRTVSRLHELTSQNFN
;
A
#
# COMPACT_ATOMS: atom_id res chain seq x y z
N ILE A 1 17.76 16.88 7.53
CA ILE A 1 17.70 17.97 6.51
C ILE A 1 18.52 17.63 5.25
N LYS A 2 19.76 17.13 5.36
CA LYS A 2 20.66 16.90 4.21
C LYS A 2 20.09 16.00 3.08
N ASP A 3 19.25 15.03 3.44
CA ASP A 3 18.67 14.07 2.51
C ASP A 3 17.30 14.49 1.92
N LEU A 4 16.80 15.70 2.22
CA LEU A 4 15.56 16.20 1.59
C LEU A 4 15.74 16.32 0.08
N TYR A 5 14.76 15.81 -0.69
CA TYR A 5 14.76 15.81 -2.16
C TYR A 5 15.96 15.07 -2.80
N LYS A 6 16.51 14.08 -2.11
CA LYS A 6 17.64 13.28 -2.61
C LYS A 6 17.23 12.52 -3.85
N ASN A 7 18.02 12.66 -4.91
CA ASN A 7 17.75 12.14 -6.27
C ASN A 7 16.54 12.77 -6.98
N GLY A 8 16.05 13.93 -6.50
CA GLY A 8 15.05 14.71 -7.21
C GLY A 8 15.61 15.37 -8.48
N LEU A 9 14.71 15.70 -9.41
CA LEU A 9 15.08 16.37 -10.67
C LEU A 9 15.74 17.73 -10.36
N GLN A 10 16.90 18.01 -10.96
CA GLN A 10 17.67 19.25 -10.74
C GLN A 10 18.01 19.54 -9.26
N ARG A 11 18.36 18.50 -8.48
CA ARG A 11 18.74 18.62 -7.06
C ARG A 11 19.75 19.72 -6.76
N ASP A 12 20.68 20.00 -7.67
CA ASP A 12 21.71 21.04 -7.50
C ASP A 12 21.10 22.43 -7.25
N GLN A 13 19.94 22.72 -7.86
CA GLN A 13 19.20 23.96 -7.62
C GLN A 13 18.49 23.98 -6.27
N PHE A 14 18.25 22.81 -5.66
CA PHE A 14 17.62 22.67 -4.35
C PHE A 14 18.64 22.77 -3.19
N ILE A 15 19.94 22.55 -3.46
CA ILE A 15 21.01 22.62 -2.44
C ILE A 15 21.06 23.98 -1.72
N PRO A 16 20.97 25.14 -2.39
CA PRO A 16 20.95 26.44 -1.71
C PRO A 16 19.82 26.54 -0.66
N PHE A 17 18.65 25.97 -0.95
CA PHE A 17 17.52 25.97 -0.02
C PHE A 17 17.76 25.07 1.20
N LEU A 18 18.44 23.92 1.02
CA LEU A 18 18.85 23.07 2.14
C LEU A 18 19.79 23.80 3.11
N ASN A 19 20.65 24.68 2.60
CA ASN A 19 21.53 25.50 3.45
C ASN A 19 20.73 26.53 4.26
N ILE A 20 19.71 27.15 3.67
CA ILE A 20 18.80 28.05 4.38
C ILE A 20 18.09 27.31 5.51
N LEU A 21 17.54 26.12 5.24
CA LEU A 21 16.89 25.28 6.26
C LEU A 21 17.87 24.91 7.38
N LYS A 22 19.11 24.53 7.05
CA LYS A 22 20.12 24.16 8.05
C LYS A 22 20.52 25.33 8.94
N ASN A 23 20.53 26.55 8.41
CA ASN A 23 20.92 27.76 9.16
C ASN A 23 19.77 28.31 10.02
N ASN A 24 18.52 28.09 9.62
CA ASN A 24 17.35 28.68 10.28
C ASN A 24 16.47 27.68 11.02
N CYS A 25 16.74 26.37 10.90
CA CYS A 25 15.97 25.32 11.56
C CYS A 25 16.89 24.38 12.33
N SER A 26 16.50 24.04 13.55
CA SER A 26 17.14 22.99 14.34
C SER A 26 16.54 21.64 13.97
N GLU A 27 17.35 20.73 13.44
CA GLU A 27 16.94 19.34 13.22
C GLU A 27 16.90 18.63 14.57
N LEU A 28 15.69 18.23 15.00
CA LEU A 28 15.48 17.42 16.18
C LEU A 28 15.08 16.01 15.73
N GLU A 29 15.91 15.03 16.07
CA GLU A 29 15.59 13.63 15.88
C GLU A 29 14.63 13.20 17.01
N LEU A 30 13.42 12.77 16.64
CA LEU A 30 12.51 12.16 17.59
C LEU A 30 13.03 10.75 17.94
N ASN A 31 13.85 10.68 18.99
CA ASN A 31 14.20 9.43 19.66
C ASN A 31 13.02 9.00 20.54
N ILE A 32 12.08 8.28 19.95
CA ILE A 32 10.99 7.63 20.67
C ILE A 32 11.28 6.13 20.66
N GLU A 33 11.32 5.51 21.84
CA GLU A 33 11.42 4.04 21.96
C GLU A 33 10.16 3.35 21.42
N GLU A 34 9.02 4.03 21.53
CA GLU A 34 7.73 3.60 20.98
C GLU A 34 7.18 4.66 20.02
N ASP A 35 6.92 4.27 18.78
CA ASP A 35 6.23 5.12 17.81
C ASP A 35 4.77 5.28 18.23
N TYR A 36 4.38 6.46 18.74
CA TYR A 36 3.00 6.71 19.19
C TYR A 36 1.93 6.62 18.06
N ARG A 37 2.35 6.52 16.79
CA ARG A 37 1.45 6.15 15.68
C ARG A 37 1.04 4.67 15.75
N ALA A 38 1.89 3.83 16.31
CA ALA A 38 1.70 2.39 16.47
C ALA A 38 1.11 1.98 17.84
N THR A 39 1.21 2.85 18.87
CA THR A 39 0.74 2.54 20.24
C THR A 39 -0.77 2.67 20.44
N ASN A 40 -1.50 3.26 19.48
CA ASN A 40 -2.92 2.96 19.40
C ASN A 40 -3.02 1.50 18.98
N ASN A 41 -3.29 0.62 19.94
CA ASN A 41 -3.65 -0.80 19.79
C ASN A 41 -4.84 -0.97 18.82
N THR A 42 -4.64 -0.62 17.56
CA THR A 42 -5.54 -0.93 16.47
C THR A 42 -5.20 -2.36 16.11
N ASN A 43 -6.00 -3.29 16.61
CA ASN A 43 -5.94 -4.67 16.15
C ASN A 43 -5.82 -4.66 14.62
N LEU A 44 -4.72 -5.22 14.09
CA LEU A 44 -4.44 -5.46 12.67
C LEU A 44 -5.42 -6.50 12.11
N SER A 45 -6.71 -6.23 12.24
CA SER A 45 -7.79 -7.16 11.91
C SER A 45 -7.88 -7.44 10.40
N ARG A 46 -7.27 -6.59 9.58
CA ARG A 46 -7.33 -6.67 8.12
C ARG A 46 -6.00 -7.03 7.46
N PHE A 47 -4.93 -7.27 8.21
CA PHE A 47 -3.72 -7.90 7.66
C PHE A 47 -3.67 -9.34 8.15
N LEU A 48 -3.96 -10.29 7.27
CA LEU A 48 -4.05 -11.71 7.62
C LEU A 48 -2.83 -12.46 7.12
N SER A 49 -2.22 -13.24 8.01
CA SER A 49 -1.07 -14.10 7.73
C SER A 49 -1.00 -15.25 8.73
N PRO A 50 -0.33 -16.37 8.40
CA PRO A 50 0.09 -16.73 7.03
C PRO A 50 -1.11 -17.10 6.16
N ILE A 51 -0.89 -17.37 4.88
CA ILE A 51 -1.94 -17.89 3.98
C ILE A 51 -2.26 -19.33 4.37
N ASP A 52 -3.42 -19.52 4.97
CA ASP A 52 -3.91 -20.80 5.48
C ASP A 52 -5.44 -20.86 5.46
N ASN A 53 -6.03 -21.96 5.94
CA ASN A 53 -7.49 -22.10 5.97
C ASN A 53 -8.18 -21.07 6.90
N SER A 54 -7.53 -20.68 8.00
CA SER A 54 -8.08 -19.74 8.98
C SER A 54 -8.15 -18.31 8.42
N SER A 55 -7.05 -17.82 7.86
CA SER A 55 -6.96 -16.54 7.17
C SER A 55 -7.87 -16.49 5.95
N ASN A 56 -7.94 -17.56 5.15
CA ASN A 56 -8.88 -17.66 4.03
C ASN A 56 -10.34 -17.51 4.49
N PHE A 57 -10.71 -18.19 5.58
CA PHE A 57 -12.06 -18.08 6.13
C PHE A 57 -12.36 -16.65 6.60
N LYS A 58 -11.45 -16.03 7.37
CA LYS A 58 -11.60 -14.65 7.86
C LYS A 58 -11.70 -13.66 6.70
N PHE A 59 -10.84 -13.79 5.69
CA PHE A 59 -10.83 -12.95 4.49
C PHE A 59 -12.16 -13.03 3.74
N ASN A 60 -12.61 -14.25 3.42
CA ASN A 60 -13.85 -14.47 2.70
C ASN A 60 -15.08 -14.05 3.50
N LYS A 61 -15.07 -14.22 4.83
CA LYS A 61 -16.13 -13.74 5.72
C LYS A 61 -16.22 -12.21 5.70
N SER A 62 -15.09 -11.50 5.80
CA SER A 62 -15.05 -10.04 5.72
C SER A 62 -15.47 -9.53 4.35
N PHE A 63 -15.02 -10.18 3.27
CA PHE A 63 -15.42 -9.84 1.91
C PHE A 63 -16.94 -9.98 1.72
N ARG A 64 -17.52 -11.12 2.09
CA ARG A 64 -18.99 -11.32 2.03
C ARG A 64 -19.78 -10.30 2.85
N LYS A 65 -19.24 -9.84 3.98
CA LYS A 65 -19.85 -8.79 4.79
C LYS A 65 -19.78 -7.44 4.07
N ALA A 66 -18.64 -7.09 3.48
CA ALA A 66 -18.42 -5.83 2.77
C ALA A 66 -19.23 -5.74 1.46
N THR A 67 -19.49 -6.87 0.80
CA THR A 67 -20.26 -6.95 -0.44
C THR A 67 -21.72 -7.33 -0.25
N LYS A 68 -22.20 -7.42 1.00
CA LYS A 68 -23.60 -7.76 1.28
C LYS A 68 -24.54 -6.78 0.59
N ASN A 69 -25.48 -7.30 -0.20
CA ASN A 69 -26.44 -6.55 -1.02
C ASN A 69 -25.84 -5.71 -2.15
N LYS A 70 -24.54 -5.84 -2.46
CA LYS A 70 -23.90 -5.21 -3.61
C LYS A 70 -23.90 -6.16 -4.80
N LYS A 71 -24.08 -5.64 -6.01
CA LYS A 71 -24.04 -6.47 -7.23
C LYS A 71 -22.60 -6.72 -7.66
N GLN A 72 -22.24 -7.99 -7.86
CA GLN A 72 -20.99 -8.33 -8.54
C GLN A 72 -21.04 -7.88 -10.00
N THR A 73 -20.01 -7.18 -10.44
CA THR A 73 -19.84 -6.70 -11.80
C THR A 73 -18.39 -6.84 -12.23
N THR A 74 -18.18 -6.98 -13.54
CA THR A 74 -16.86 -6.77 -14.14
C THR A 74 -16.65 -5.27 -14.31
N LYS A 75 -15.62 -4.73 -13.67
CA LYS A 75 -15.21 -3.33 -13.81
C LYS A 75 -14.15 -3.22 -14.89
N ILE A 76 -14.40 -2.37 -15.88
CA ILE A 76 -13.45 -2.02 -16.93
C ILE A 76 -13.01 -0.57 -16.71
N LEU A 77 -11.72 -0.35 -16.50
CA LEU A 77 -11.11 0.97 -16.35
C LEU A 77 -10.32 1.31 -17.60
N ASP A 78 -10.73 2.37 -18.30
CA ASP A 78 -9.99 2.91 -19.43
C ASP A 78 -8.93 3.90 -18.93
N VAL A 79 -7.65 3.61 -19.21
CA VAL A 79 -6.50 4.45 -18.87
C VAL A 79 -5.64 4.64 -20.11
N LYS A 80 -5.67 5.85 -20.70
CA LYS A 80 -4.94 6.18 -21.93
C LYS A 80 -5.13 5.15 -23.06
N GLY A 81 -6.36 4.70 -23.26
CA GLY A 81 -6.72 3.71 -24.29
C GLY A 81 -6.42 2.25 -23.94
N ARG A 82 -5.84 1.95 -22.77
CA ARG A 82 -5.73 0.58 -22.24
C ARG A 82 -6.94 0.27 -21.36
N LYS A 83 -7.45 -0.95 -21.47
CA LYS A 83 -8.53 -1.48 -20.63
C LYS A 83 -7.98 -2.35 -19.51
N LEU A 84 -8.24 -1.97 -18.27
CA LEU A 84 -7.99 -2.80 -17.09
C LEU A 84 -9.30 -3.45 -16.67
N VAL A 85 -9.35 -4.78 -16.71
CA VAL A 85 -10.53 -5.56 -16.37
C VAL A 85 -10.34 -6.17 -14.98
N PHE A 86 -11.36 -6.04 -14.13
CA PHE A 86 -11.45 -6.63 -12.80
C PHE A 86 -12.82 -7.29 -12.62
N ASP A 87 -12.85 -8.61 -12.47
CA ASP A 87 -14.12 -9.38 -12.46
C ASP A 87 -14.82 -9.42 -11.10
N ASN A 88 -14.10 -9.04 -10.04
CA ASN A 88 -14.60 -9.11 -8.67
C ASN A 88 -14.77 -7.72 -8.06
N PHE A 89 -15.63 -6.93 -8.70
CA PHE A 89 -15.98 -5.58 -8.27
C PHE A 89 -17.45 -5.49 -7.84
N HIS A 90 -17.68 -4.94 -6.65
CA HIS A 90 -19.00 -4.86 -6.03
C HIS A 90 -19.19 -3.44 -5.49
N GLU A 91 -19.77 -2.55 -6.30
CA GLU A 91 -20.13 -1.16 -5.94
C GLU A 91 -19.09 -0.50 -4.99
N GLY A 92 -17.88 -0.27 -5.51
CA GLY A 92 -16.76 0.33 -4.79
C GLY A 92 -15.87 -0.66 -4.04
N VAL A 93 -16.28 -1.91 -3.85
CA VAL A 93 -15.43 -2.95 -3.24
C VAL A 93 -14.70 -3.71 -4.34
N LEU A 94 -13.38 -3.59 -4.37
CA LEU A 94 -12.52 -4.30 -5.32
C LEU A 94 -11.83 -5.47 -4.63
N LYS A 95 -11.98 -6.68 -5.16
CA LYS A 95 -11.20 -7.86 -4.76
C LYS A 95 -10.27 -8.29 -5.90
N VAL A 96 -8.97 -8.39 -5.61
CA VAL A 96 -7.91 -8.68 -6.57
C VAL A 96 -6.81 -9.55 -5.95
N SER A 97 -6.08 -10.27 -6.77
CA SER A 97 -4.82 -10.89 -6.38
C SER A 97 -3.64 -9.91 -6.46
N PHE A 98 -2.55 -10.22 -5.77
CA PHE A 98 -1.28 -9.50 -5.91
C PHE A 98 -0.82 -9.46 -7.37
N ASP A 99 -0.94 -10.56 -8.10
CA ASP A 99 -0.51 -10.66 -9.49
C ASP A 99 -1.26 -9.71 -10.42
N GLU A 100 -2.58 -9.54 -10.20
CA GLU A 100 -3.39 -8.60 -10.98
C GLU A 100 -2.98 -7.14 -10.80
N ILE A 101 -2.35 -6.79 -9.68
CA ILE A 101 -1.94 -5.41 -9.39
C ILE A 101 -0.44 -5.21 -9.66
N CYS A 102 0.40 -6.20 -9.39
CA CYS A 102 1.86 -6.03 -9.35
C CYS A 102 2.59 -6.81 -10.45
N ASN A 103 2.02 -7.89 -10.98
CA ASN A 103 2.67 -8.70 -12.03
C ASN A 103 2.27 -8.28 -13.46
N ARG A 104 1.29 -7.39 -13.59
CA ARG A 104 0.93 -6.70 -14.84
C ARG A 104 1.75 -5.41 -15.02
N ASN A 105 1.86 -4.94 -16.25
CA ASN A 105 2.49 -3.65 -16.58
C ASN A 105 1.55 -2.48 -16.24
N LEU A 106 1.29 -2.29 -14.95
CA LEU A 106 0.54 -1.18 -14.41
C LEU A 106 1.48 -0.04 -13.97
N GLY A 107 1.07 1.19 -14.23
CA GLY A 107 1.78 2.40 -13.80
C GLY A 107 0.96 3.23 -12.80
N SER A 108 1.52 4.34 -12.34
CA SER A 108 0.86 5.21 -11.35
C SER A 108 -0.53 5.69 -11.77
N GLU A 109 -0.74 5.99 -13.06
CA GLU A 109 -2.06 6.42 -13.57
C GLU A 109 -3.11 5.31 -13.49
N ASP A 110 -2.70 4.05 -13.68
CA ASP A 110 -3.57 2.89 -13.54
C ASP A 110 -4.03 2.77 -12.09
N TYR A 111 -3.08 2.87 -11.14
CA TYR A 111 -3.37 2.83 -9.71
C TYR A 111 -4.22 4.01 -9.25
N ILE A 112 -4.01 5.21 -9.78
CA ILE A 112 -4.87 6.39 -9.49
C ILE A 112 -6.31 6.12 -9.93
N LYS A 113 -6.49 5.50 -11.11
CA LYS A 113 -7.82 5.16 -11.64
C LYS A 113 -8.48 4.04 -10.83
N ILE A 114 -7.73 3.00 -10.46
CA ILE A 114 -8.21 1.94 -9.55
C ILE A 114 -8.68 2.55 -8.23
N ALA A 115 -7.86 3.42 -7.64
CA ALA A 115 -8.16 4.08 -6.38
C ALA A 115 -9.38 5.01 -6.49
N ASN A 116 -9.57 5.72 -7.60
CA ASN A 116 -10.75 6.58 -7.81
C ASN A 116 -12.09 5.81 -7.84
N GLU A 117 -12.04 4.52 -8.16
CA GLU A 117 -13.24 3.70 -8.37
C GLU A 117 -13.46 2.72 -7.21
N SER A 118 -12.60 2.75 -6.18
CA SER A 118 -12.61 1.80 -5.07
C SER A 118 -12.75 2.53 -3.74
N ASP A 119 -13.74 2.13 -2.95
CA ASP A 119 -13.96 2.57 -1.57
C ASP A 119 -13.34 1.59 -0.58
N PHE A 120 -13.11 0.33 -0.98
CA PHE A 120 -12.45 -0.69 -0.16
C PHE A 120 -11.73 -1.69 -1.08
N ILE A 121 -10.48 -2.01 -0.77
CA ILE A 121 -9.70 -2.98 -1.55
C ILE A 121 -9.38 -4.23 -0.73
N PHE A 122 -9.52 -5.40 -1.36
CA PHE A 122 -9.15 -6.71 -0.86
C PHE A 122 -8.03 -7.27 -1.75
N ILE A 123 -6.86 -7.57 -1.17
CA ILE A 123 -5.71 -8.15 -1.86
C ILE A 123 -5.48 -9.59 -1.38
N GLU A 124 -5.49 -10.52 -2.33
CA GLU A 124 -5.15 -11.92 -2.09
C GLU A 124 -3.69 -12.21 -2.44
N ASN A 125 -3.08 -13.10 -1.66
CA ASN A 125 -1.81 -13.74 -1.97
C ASN A 125 -0.64 -12.76 -2.11
N LEU A 126 -0.49 -11.84 -1.15
CA LEU A 126 0.72 -11.02 -1.06
C LEU A 126 1.91 -11.93 -0.74
N PRO A 127 2.91 -12.05 -1.64
CA PRO A 127 4.09 -12.86 -1.38
C PRO A 127 5.05 -12.14 -0.43
N ASN A 128 6.02 -12.86 0.11
CA ASN A 128 7.19 -12.19 0.68
C ASN A 128 8.06 -11.57 -0.44
N PHE A 129 8.74 -10.46 -0.15
CA PHE A 129 9.59 -9.80 -1.15
C PHE A 129 11.04 -10.26 -1.06
N ASN A 130 11.66 -10.44 -2.21
CA ASN A 130 13.07 -10.79 -2.36
C ASN A 130 13.59 -10.25 -3.70
N GLU A 131 14.88 -10.42 -3.98
CA GLU A 131 15.51 -9.83 -5.17
C GLU A 131 14.87 -10.27 -6.50
N SER A 132 14.24 -11.45 -6.56
CA SER A 132 13.57 -11.92 -7.77
C SER A 132 12.27 -11.18 -8.10
N ASN A 133 11.65 -10.50 -7.13
CA ASN A 133 10.37 -9.78 -7.30
C ASN A 133 10.48 -8.27 -7.01
N SER A 134 11.67 -7.69 -7.19
CA SER A 134 11.93 -6.26 -6.95
C SER A 134 11.00 -5.32 -7.75
N ASN A 135 10.71 -5.66 -9.01
CA ASN A 135 9.78 -4.86 -9.84
C ASN A 135 8.35 -4.87 -9.29
N GLN A 136 7.90 -6.03 -8.83
CA GLN A 136 6.58 -6.19 -8.20
C GLN A 136 6.54 -5.46 -6.85
N GLN A 137 7.63 -5.48 -6.07
CA GLN A 137 7.75 -4.69 -4.84
C GLN A 137 7.62 -3.19 -5.13
N GLN A 138 8.31 -2.68 -6.14
CA GLN A 138 8.24 -1.26 -6.51
C GLN A 138 6.82 -0.84 -6.93
N ARG A 139 6.13 -1.68 -7.71
CA ARG A 139 4.73 -1.49 -8.10
C ARG A 139 3.81 -1.50 -6.89
N PHE A 140 4.00 -2.46 -5.98
CA PHE A 140 3.25 -2.55 -4.73
C PHE A 140 3.43 -1.30 -3.87
N ILE A 141 4.67 -0.83 -3.68
CA ILE A 141 4.96 0.44 -2.97
C ILE A 141 4.19 1.59 -3.62
N THR A 142 4.26 1.72 -4.94
CA THR A 142 3.56 2.79 -5.68
C THR A 142 2.04 2.72 -5.48
N PHE A 143 1.48 1.51 -5.53
CA PHE A 143 0.06 1.28 -5.31
C PHE A 143 -0.37 1.64 -3.88
N ILE A 144 0.35 1.15 -2.86
CA ILE A 144 0.10 1.47 -1.45
C ILE A 144 0.16 2.97 -1.19
N ASP A 145 1.13 3.66 -1.80
CA ASP A 145 1.28 5.11 -1.67
C ASP A 145 0.04 5.87 -2.15
N ILE A 146 -0.51 5.45 -3.30
CA ILE A 146 -1.69 6.09 -3.91
C ILE A 146 -2.96 5.82 -3.10
N ILE A 147 -3.20 4.58 -2.68
CA ILE A 147 -4.42 4.25 -1.91
C ILE A 147 -4.36 4.86 -0.50
N TYR A 148 -3.16 5.00 0.07
CA TYR A 148 -2.94 5.70 1.33
C TYR A 148 -3.30 7.18 1.23
N GLU A 149 -2.87 7.86 0.17
CA GLU A 149 -3.20 9.26 -0.08
C GLU A 149 -4.71 9.48 -0.23
N LYS A 150 -5.40 8.54 -0.89
CA LYS A 150 -6.88 8.57 -1.05
C LYS A 150 -7.65 8.07 0.15
N LYS A 151 -6.96 7.62 1.18
CA LYS A 151 -7.54 7.02 2.38
C LYS A 151 -8.50 5.86 2.10
N ILE A 152 -8.10 4.93 1.23
CA ILE A 152 -8.92 3.76 0.90
C ILE A 152 -8.56 2.59 1.83
N PRO A 153 -9.49 2.09 2.67
CA PRO A 153 -9.24 0.95 3.54
C PRO A 153 -8.86 -0.30 2.75
N LEU A 154 -7.97 -1.08 3.36
CA LEU A 154 -7.38 -2.25 2.75
C LEU A 154 -7.53 -3.47 3.66
N MET A 155 -7.75 -4.63 3.03
CA MET A 155 -7.59 -5.94 3.66
C MET A 155 -6.68 -6.82 2.80
N ILE A 156 -5.62 -7.36 3.41
CA ILE A 156 -4.61 -8.18 2.72
C ILE A 156 -4.54 -9.56 3.36
N LYS A 157 -4.34 -10.57 2.52
CA LYS A 157 -3.89 -11.90 2.92
C LYS A 157 -2.47 -12.14 2.41
N SER A 158 -1.54 -12.38 3.31
CA SER A 158 -0.08 -12.39 3.08
C SER A 158 0.57 -13.70 3.51
N GLU A 159 1.62 -14.12 2.80
CA GLU A 159 2.44 -15.29 3.12
C GLU A 159 3.10 -15.17 4.49
N VAL A 160 3.56 -13.96 4.83
CA VAL A 160 4.23 -13.63 6.09
C VAL A 160 3.51 -12.51 6.82
N GLU A 161 3.77 -12.39 8.12
CA GLU A 161 3.29 -11.28 8.95
C GLU A 161 3.82 -9.94 8.46
N LEU A 162 3.06 -8.86 8.71
CA LEU A 162 3.41 -7.50 8.26
C LEU A 162 4.82 -7.07 8.71
N ASN A 163 5.18 -7.36 9.96
CA ASN A 163 6.49 -7.02 10.54
C ASN A 163 7.62 -7.93 10.03
N SER A 164 7.27 -9.07 9.44
CA SER A 164 8.19 -10.05 8.87
C SER A 164 8.34 -9.93 7.35
N LEU A 165 7.65 -8.96 6.72
CA LEU A 165 7.83 -8.67 5.30
C LEU A 165 9.26 -8.20 5.04
N GLU A 166 9.96 -8.93 4.20
CA GLU A 166 11.29 -8.57 3.76
C GLU A 166 11.23 -7.50 2.67
N SER A 167 12.39 -6.95 2.34
CA SER A 167 12.53 -6.00 1.26
C SER A 167 13.83 -6.21 0.52
N THR A 168 13.78 -5.98 -0.78
CA THR A 168 14.98 -5.91 -1.60
C THR A 168 15.94 -4.84 -1.09
N TYR A 169 17.24 -5.06 -1.27
CA TYR A 169 18.27 -4.18 -0.73
C TYR A 169 18.10 -2.71 -1.15
N SER A 170 17.71 -2.49 -2.41
CA SER A 170 17.48 -1.16 -2.96
C SER A 170 16.23 -0.47 -2.40
N MET A 171 15.25 -1.23 -1.91
CA MET A 171 13.95 -0.72 -1.47
C MET A 171 13.73 -0.72 0.04
N LYS A 172 14.71 -1.16 0.85
CA LYS A 172 14.59 -1.20 2.33
C LYS A 172 14.07 0.11 2.94
N LYS A 173 14.59 1.26 2.50
CA LYS A 173 14.18 2.58 3.00
C LYS A 173 12.72 2.94 2.64
N PRO A 174 12.33 2.99 1.35
CA PRO A 174 10.93 3.27 1.00
C PRO A 174 9.97 2.21 1.54
N PHE A 175 10.38 0.94 1.63
CA PHE A 175 9.52 -0.12 2.14
C PHE A 175 9.20 0.00 3.63
N LYS A 176 10.13 0.53 4.47
CA LYS A 176 9.81 0.85 5.87
C LYS A 176 8.61 1.79 6.00
N ARG A 177 8.51 2.79 5.11
CA ARG A 177 7.36 3.69 5.04
C ARG A 177 6.10 2.96 4.57
N THR A 178 6.23 2.05 3.60
CA THR A 178 5.12 1.21 3.12
C THR A 178 4.57 0.32 4.23
N VAL A 179 5.40 -0.30 5.07
CA VAL A 179 4.97 -1.11 6.22
C VAL A 179 4.12 -0.28 7.20
N SER A 180 4.57 0.93 7.54
CA SER A 180 3.79 1.85 8.39
C SER A 180 2.44 2.22 7.76
N ARG A 181 2.41 2.52 6.45
CA ARG A 181 1.16 2.80 5.72
C ARG A 181 0.23 1.59 5.70
N LEU A 182 0.76 0.39 5.50
CA LEU A 182 -0.01 -0.85 5.54
C LEU A 182 -0.64 -1.06 6.91
N HIS A 183 0.10 -0.79 7.98
CA HIS A 183 -0.42 -0.85 9.34
C HIS A 183 -1.64 0.06 9.50
N GLU A 184 -1.53 1.32 9.07
CA GLU A 184 -2.63 2.29 9.12
C GLU A 184 -3.83 1.88 8.24
N LEU A 185 -3.60 1.51 6.97
CA LEU A 185 -4.64 1.09 6.02
C LEU A 185 -5.40 -0.17 6.45
N THR A 186 -4.75 -1.04 7.23
CA THR A 186 -5.32 -2.31 7.72
C THR A 186 -5.84 -2.23 9.16
N SER A 187 -5.73 -1.05 9.78
CA SER A 187 -6.22 -0.77 11.13
C SER A 187 -7.74 -0.61 11.19
N GLN A 188 -8.38 -1.09 12.25
CA GLN A 188 -9.85 -1.07 12.36
C GLN A 188 -10.46 0.34 12.36
N ASN A 189 -9.67 1.37 12.69
CA ASN A 189 -10.12 2.77 12.81
C ASN A 189 -10.01 3.59 11.51
N PHE A 190 -9.58 2.95 10.42
CA PHE A 190 -9.50 3.62 9.12
C PHE A 190 -10.91 3.69 8.49
N ASN A 191 -11.56 4.85 8.67
CA ASN A 191 -12.88 5.19 8.15
C ASN A 191 -12.79 6.35 7.16
#